data_AF-A0AA97KYA8-F1
#
_entry.id   AF-A0AA97KYA8-F1
#
_cell.length_a   1.000
_cell.length_b   1.000
_cell.length_c   1.000
_cell.angle_alpha   90.00
_cell.angle_beta   90.00
_cell.angle_gamma   90.00
#
_symmetry.space_group_name_H-M   'P 1'
#
loop_
_entity.id
_entity.type
_entity.pdbx_description
1 polymer ?
#
loop_
_entity_poly.entity_id
_entity_poly.type
_entity_poly.pdbx_seq_one_letter_code
_entity_poly.pdbx_strand_id
1 'polypeptide(L)' 'MMQYLKIAAVILACSILLTQTHCAAVHRQSSELTRLKRMTPFWRGVTRPVGAPCRDDSECFSRLCRSKRCSVTISEE' A
#
# COMPACT_ATOMS: atom_id res chain seq x y z
N MET A 1 -11.02 -25.65 -41.08
CA MET A 1 -11.76 -24.43 -40.69
C MET A 1 -11.88 -24.27 -39.17
N MET A 2 -12.43 -25.26 -38.44
CA MET A 2 -12.65 -25.17 -36.98
C MET A 2 -11.38 -25.08 -36.12
N GLN A 3 -10.27 -25.69 -36.54
CA GLN A 3 -8.98 -25.59 -35.83
C GLN A 3 -8.35 -24.18 -35.96
N TYR A 4 -8.48 -23.55 -37.12
CA TYR A 4 -8.02 -22.17 -37.33
C TYR A 4 -8.78 -21.18 -36.46
N LEU A 5 -10.09 -21.37 -36.26
CA LEU A 5 -10.90 -20.56 -35.35
C LEU A 5 -10.45 -20.71 -33.89
N LYS A 6 -10.12 -21.94 -33.44
CA LYS A 6 -9.57 -22.18 -32.10
C LYS A 6 -8.22 -21.49 -31.91
N ILE A 7 -7.32 -21.61 -32.89
CA ILE A 7 -6.01 -20.97 -32.84
C ILE A 7 -6.16 -19.44 -32.81
N ALA A 8 -7.04 -18.87 -33.64
CA ALA A 8 -7.32 -17.44 -33.64
C ALA A 8 -7.89 -16.96 -32.29
N ALA A 9 -8.78 -17.73 -31.66
CA ALA A 9 -9.34 -17.41 -30.34
C ALA A 9 -8.26 -17.42 -29.24
N VAL A 10 -7.35 -18.40 -29.27
CA VAL A 10 -6.22 -18.47 -28.31
C VAL A 10 -5.28 -17.28 -28.50
N ILE A 11 -4.94 -16.94 -29.75
CA ILE A 11 -4.08 -15.78 -30.05
C ILE A 11 -4.73 -14.47 -29.56
N LEU A 12 -6.03 -14.28 -29.81
CA LEU A 12 -6.76 -13.09 -29.34
C LEU A 12 -6.79 -13.00 -27.81
N ALA A 13 -7.03 -14.11 -27.12
CA ALA A 13 -7.01 -14.15 -25.65
C ALA A 13 -5.64 -13.79 -25.08
N CYS A 14 -4.55 -14.33 -25.65
CA CYS A 14 -3.18 -14.00 -25.25
C CYS A 14 -2.85 -12.52 -25.46
N SER A 15 -3.26 -11.93 -26.59
CA SER A 15 -3.05 -10.50 -26.88
C SER A 15 -3.78 -9.59 -25.89
N ILE A 16 -5.01 -9.95 -25.51
CA ILE A 16 -5.79 -9.22 -24.49
C ILE A 16 -5.11 -9.33 -23.13
N LEU A 17 -4.69 -10.54 -22.72
CA LEU A 17 -3.96 -10.76 -21.47
C LEU A 17 -2.66 -9.96 -21.41
N LEU A 18 -1.86 -9.98 -22.47
CA LEU A 18 -0.62 -9.20 -22.57
C LEU A 18 -0.90 -7.70 -22.48
N THR A 19 -1.91 -7.19 -23.21
CA THR A 19 -2.30 -5.78 -23.15
C THR A 19 -2.78 -5.39 -21.75
N GLN A 20 -3.56 -6.26 -21.09
CA GLN A 20 -3.96 -6.05 -19.70
C GLN A 20 -2.75 -6.03 -18.78
N THR A 21 -1.70 -6.85 -18.96
CA THR A 21 -0.49 -6.75 -18.13
C THR A 21 0.29 -5.45 -18.37
N HIS A 22 0.34 -4.95 -19.62
CA HIS A 22 0.98 -3.68 -19.94
C HIS A 22 0.19 -2.46 -19.40
N CYS A 23 -1.14 -2.53 -19.38
CA CYS A 23 -2.00 -1.48 -18.82
C CYS A 23 -2.24 -1.62 -17.30
N ALA A 24 -2.16 -2.83 -16.73
CA ALA A 24 -2.31 -3.11 -15.30
C ALA A 24 -0.98 -2.99 -14.53
N ALA A 25 0.18 -3.06 -15.21
CA ALA A 25 1.43 -2.52 -14.67
C ALA A 25 1.38 -0.97 -14.52
N VAL A 26 0.36 -0.34 -15.11
CA VAL A 26 -0.04 1.06 -14.87
C VAL A 26 -1.36 1.14 -14.09
N HIS A 27 -1.72 0.12 -13.29
CA HIS A 27 -2.18 0.46 -11.95
C HIS A 27 -0.93 0.86 -11.19
N ARG A 28 -0.45 2.06 -11.53
CA ARG A 28 0.44 2.87 -10.73
C ARG A 28 -0.12 2.71 -9.35
N GLN A 29 0.55 1.88 -8.56
CA GLN A 29 0.39 1.77 -7.13
C GLN A 29 0.45 3.22 -6.71
N SER A 30 -0.72 3.82 -6.59
CA SER A 30 -0.81 5.21 -6.28
C SER A 30 -0.10 5.24 -4.96
N SER A 31 0.97 6.00 -4.95
CA SER A 31 1.40 6.79 -3.82
C SER A 31 0.22 7.65 -3.30
N GLU A 32 -0.96 7.08 -3.09
CA GLU A 32 -1.56 7.10 -1.78
C GLU A 32 -0.41 6.63 -0.85
N LEU A 33 0.35 7.49 -0.16
CA LEU A 33 -0.22 8.44 0.78
C LEU A 33 -1.66 8.05 1.09
N THR A 34 -1.85 6.78 1.46
CA THR A 34 -3.07 6.24 2.04
C THR A 34 -3.25 7.14 3.23
N ARG A 35 -4.03 8.20 3.01
CA ARG A 35 -4.42 9.14 4.03
C ARG A 35 -5.04 8.25 5.07
N LEU A 36 -4.27 7.97 6.12
CA LEU A 36 -4.51 6.89 7.08
C LEU A 36 -6.00 6.87 7.35
N LYS A 37 -6.70 5.85 6.80
CA LYS A 37 -8.17 5.80 6.76
C LYS A 37 -8.64 6.20 8.12
N ARG A 38 -9.30 7.36 8.23
CA ARG A 38 -9.46 8.10 9.50
C ARG A 38 -9.98 7.12 10.55
N MET A 39 -9.04 6.57 11.31
CA MET A 39 -9.31 5.43 12.18
C MET A 39 -10.30 5.94 13.21
N THR A 40 -11.30 5.12 13.52
CA THR A 40 -12.31 5.47 14.52
C THR A 40 -11.62 5.99 15.79
N PRO A 41 -12.15 7.02 16.48
CA PRO A 41 -11.42 7.70 17.57
C PRO A 41 -10.97 6.77 18.71
N PHE A 42 -11.45 5.52 18.76
CA PHE A 42 -10.98 4.49 19.68
C PHE A 42 -9.48 4.18 19.58
N TRP A 43 -8.89 4.25 18.38
CA TRP A 43 -7.46 4.00 18.17
C TRP A 43 -6.56 5.09 18.78
N ARG A 44 -7.11 6.26 19.12
CA ARG A 44 -6.40 7.33 19.85
C ARG A 44 -5.89 6.87 21.21
N GLY A 45 -6.53 5.87 21.81
CA GLY A 45 -6.21 5.37 23.16
C GLY A 45 -5.20 4.22 23.20
N VAL A 46 -5.05 3.46 22.10
CA VAL A 46 -4.26 2.21 22.11
C VAL A 46 -2.89 2.41 21.46
N THR A 47 -2.79 3.21 20.40
CA THR A 47 -1.53 3.47 19.70
C THR A 47 -1.48 4.91 19.21
N ARG A 48 -0.42 5.63 19.58
CA ARG A 48 -0.17 7.02 19.22
C ARG A 48 0.31 7.13 17.77
N PRO A 49 -0.20 8.08 16.98
CA PRO A 49 0.22 8.29 15.61
C PRO A 49 1.61 8.93 15.54
N VAL A 50 2.19 8.95 14.34
CA VAL A 50 3.48 9.61 14.05
C VAL A 50 3.45 11.09 14.48
N GLY A 51 4.50 11.56 15.12
CA GLY A 51 4.65 12.93 15.64
C GLY A 51 3.96 13.19 16.99
N ALA A 52 3.14 12.25 17.48
CA ALA A 52 2.55 12.34 18.80
C ALA A 52 3.60 12.13 19.90
N PRO A 53 3.45 12.76 21.08
CA PRO A 53 4.38 12.57 22.17
C PRO A 53 4.34 11.13 22.67
N CYS A 54 5.49 10.55 23.03
CA CYS A 54 5.61 9.18 23.55
C CYS A 54 6.57 9.11 24.73
N ARG A 55 6.35 8.12 25.60
CA ARG A 55 7.24 7.74 26.70
C ARG A 55 7.99 6.44 26.43
N ASP A 56 7.36 5.52 25.71
CA ASP A 56 7.85 4.19 25.40
C ASP A 56 7.58 3.85 23.93
N ASP A 57 8.39 2.99 23.32
CA ASP A 57 8.25 2.56 21.93
C ASP A 57 6.90 1.90 21.66
N SER A 58 6.39 1.13 22.63
CA SER A 58 5.11 0.42 22.54
C SER A 58 3.90 1.34 22.45
N GLU A 59 4.00 2.59 22.89
CA GLU A 59 2.92 3.58 22.77
C GLU A 59 2.70 4.00 21.31
N CYS A 60 3.71 3.88 20.45
CA CYS A 60 3.66 4.34 19.08
C CYS A 60 3.12 3.27 18.13
N PHE A 61 2.28 3.66 17.18
CA PHE A 61 1.84 2.77 16.09
C PHE A 61 3.03 2.21 15.28
N SER A 62 4.07 3.02 15.11
CA SER A 62 5.33 2.63 14.46
C SER A 62 6.28 1.81 15.35
N ARG A 63 5.92 1.61 16.63
CA ARG A 63 6.78 0.99 17.66
C ARG A 63 8.14 1.66 17.83
N LEU A 64 8.21 2.98 17.62
CA LEU A 64 9.45 3.73 17.70
C LEU A 64 9.19 5.13 18.29
N CYS A 65 9.77 5.37 19.46
CA CYS A 65 9.74 6.60 20.21
C CYS A 65 11.11 7.28 20.19
N ARG A 66 11.23 8.38 19.43
CA ARG A 66 12.47 9.15 19.28
C ARG A 66 12.24 10.59 19.71
N SER A 67 13.12 11.13 20.56
CA SER A 67 13.01 12.51 21.07
C SER A 67 11.63 12.81 21.69
N LYS A 68 11.08 11.85 22.44
CA LYS A 68 9.73 11.89 23.04
C LYS A 68 8.61 12.04 22.01
N ARG A 69 8.82 11.64 20.74
CA ARG A 69 7.80 11.63 19.67
C ARG A 69 7.83 10.33 18.86
N CYS A 70 6.67 9.89 18.38
CA CYS A 70 6.59 8.71 17.51
C CYS A 70 7.18 9.01 16.12
N SER A 71 8.07 8.16 15.61
CA SER A 71 8.66 8.26 14.27
C SER A 71 8.46 6.98 13.47
N VAL A 72 8.36 7.05 12.14
CA VAL A 72 8.25 5.87 11.26
C VAL A 72 9.59 5.40 10.72
N THR A 73 10.56 6.29 10.72
CA THR A 73 11.93 6.04 10.34
C THR A 73 12.80 6.25 11.57
N ILE A 74 13.90 5.51 11.65
CA ILE A 74 15.09 5.99 12.36
C ILE A 74 15.58 7.16 11.50
N SER A 75 14.87 8.29 11.55
CA SER A 75 15.41 9.52 10.98
C SER A 75 16.68 9.74 11.77
N GLU A 76 17.85 9.64 11.16
CA GLU A 76 19.03 10.26 11.73
C GLU A 76 18.72 11.76 11.83
N GLU A 77 19.05 12.33 12.98
CA GLU A 77 19.10 13.78 13.17
C GLU A 77 20.58 14.12 13.17
#